data_AF-A0A8S8YLE8-F1
#
_entry.id   AF-A0A8S8YLE8-F1
#
_cell.length_a   1.000
_cell.length_b   1.000
_cell.length_c   1.000
_cell.angle_alpha   90.00
_cell.angle_beta   90.00
_cell.angle_gamma   90.00
#
_symmetry.space_group_name_H-M   'P 1'
#
loop_
_entity.id
_entity.type
_entity.pdbx_description
1 polymer ?
#
loop_
_entity_poly.entity_id
_entity_poly.type
_entity_poly.pdbx_seq_one_letter_code
_entity_poly.pdbx_strand_id
1 'polypeptide(L)' 'MVTHDPGLASQADRMLLLRDGTVAASDIRSAWGLERGWG' A
#
# COMPACT_ATOMS: atom_id res chain seq x y z
N MET A 1 -9.62 7.93 -3.64
CA MET A 1 -10.38 7.73 -2.39
C MET A 1 -9.37 7.46 -1.28
N VAL A 2 -9.56 8.03 -0.08
CA VAL A 2 -8.72 7.78 1.11
C VAL A 2 -9.66 7.35 2.22
N THR A 3 -9.42 6.17 2.80
CA THR A 3 -10.26 5.59 3.85
C THR A 3 -9.40 4.85 4.85
N HIS A 4 -9.85 4.82 6.11
CA HIS A 4 -9.27 3.98 7.15
C HIS A 4 -10.02 2.66 7.32
N ASP A 5 -11.13 2.46 6.61
CA ASP A 5 -11.89 1.22 6.62
C ASP A 5 -11.20 0.15 5.75
N PRO A 6 -10.75 -0.98 6.34
CA PRO A 6 -10.05 -2.03 5.60
C PRO A 6 -10.95 -2.79 4.61
N GLY A 7 -12.26 -2.87 4.87
CA GLY A 7 -13.23 -3.55 4.01
C GLY A 7 -13.56 -2.75 2.75
N LEU A 8 -13.54 -1.42 2.83
CA LEU A 8 -13.62 -0.56 1.64
C LEU A 8 -12.28 -0.50 0.90
N ALA A 9 -11.17 -0.48 1.64
CA ALA A 9 -9.82 -0.47 1.04
C ALA A 9 -9.51 -1.74 0.24
N SER A 10 -9.99 -2.91 0.69
CA SER A 10 -9.81 -4.18 -0.01
C SER A 10 -10.58 -4.28 -1.33
N GLN A 11 -11.60 -3.45 -1.53
CA GLN A 11 -12.38 -3.37 -2.77
C GLN A 11 -11.78 -2.40 -3.80
N ALA A 12 -10.69 -1.70 -3.46
CA ALA A 12 -10.07 -0.75 -4.36
C ALA A 12 -9.34 -1.46 -5.51
N ASP A 13 -9.55 -1.00 -6.75
CA ASP A 13 -8.84 -1.53 -7.92
C ASP A 13 -7.32 -1.36 -7.82
N ARG A 14 -6.85 -0.30 -7.13
CA ARG A 14 -5.44 -0.03 -6.88
C ARG A 14 -5.25 0.66 -5.54
N MET A 15 -4.15 0.34 -4.87
CA MET A 15 -3.75 0.96 -3.61
C MET A 15 -2.37 1.59 -3.76
N LEU A 16 -2.25 2.87 -3.41
CA LEU A 16 -0.97 3.59 -3.42
C LEU A 16 -0.64 4.01 -1.99
N LEU A 17 0.56 3.64 -1.54
CA LEU A 17 1.14 4.20 -0.32
C LEU A 17 1.82 5.53 -0.69
N LEU A 18 1.49 6.59 0.03
CA LEU A 18 2.12 7.91 -0.13
C LEU A 18 3.04 8.21 1.06
N ARG A 19 4.21 8.77 0.77
CA ARG A 19 5.15 9.31 1.77
C ARG A 19 5.73 10.60 1.24
N ASP A 20 5.70 11.67 2.04
CA ASP A 20 6.25 12.98 1.68
C ASP A 20 5.74 13.52 0.33
N GLY A 21 4.44 13.35 0.07
CA GLY A 21 3.80 13.80 -1.18
C GLY A 21 4.14 12.97 -2.42
N THR A 22 4.90 11.88 -2.27
CA THR A 22 5.32 11.00 -3.38
C THR A 22 4.78 9.59 -3.19
N VAL A 23 4.57 8.85 -4.29
CA VAL A 23 4.19 7.43 -4.22
C VAL A 23 5.37 6.62 -3.71
N ALA A 24 5.22 6.03 -2.53
CA ALA A 24 6.23 5.21 -1.87
C ALA A 24 6.13 3.73 -2.27
N ALA A 25 4.91 3.23 -2.54
CA ALA A 25 4.67 1.88 -3.05
C ALA A 25 3.31 1.80 -3.75
N SER A 26 3.22 0.97 -4.80
CA SER A 26 1.99 0.73 -5.56
C SER A 26 1.32 -0.61 -5.26
N ASP A 27 1.88 -1.39 -4.34
CA ASP A 27 1.35 -2.65 -3.86
C ASP A 27 1.64 -2.83 -2.36
N ILE A 28 0.76 -3.55 -1.67
CA ILE A 28 0.79 -3.68 -0.21
C ILE A 28 1.97 -4.51 0.30
N ARG A 29 2.51 -5.42 -0.51
CA ARG A 29 3.63 -6.29 -0.13
C ARG A 29 4.94 -5.50 -0.14
N SER A 30 5.16 -4.68 -1.15
CA SER A 30 6.25 -3.72 -1.24
C SER A 30 6.15 -2.65 -0.14
N ALA A 31 4.94 -2.14 0.12
CA ALA A 31 4.67 -1.17 1.17
C ALA A 31 5.08 -1.65 2.57
N TRP A 32 4.93 -2.94 2.84
CA TRP A 32 5.31 -3.57 4.12
C TRP A 32 6.72 -4.18 4.10
N GLY A 33 7.49 -4.00 3.03
CA GLY A 33 8.87 -4.49 2.93
C GLY A 33 9.01 -6.01 2.80
N LEU A 34 7.93 -6.72 2.45
CA LEU A 34 7.89 -8.18 2.37
C LEU A 34 8.61 -8.76 1.14
N GLU A 35 8.96 -7.93 0.15
CA GLU A 35 9.79 -8.35 -1.00
C GLU A 35 11.30 -8.39 -0.70
N ARG A 36 11.75 -7.81 0.42
CA ARG A 36 13.11 -8.05 0.91
C ARG A 36 13.09 -9.36 1.69
N GLY A 37 13.41 -10.43 0.96
CA GLY A 37 13.56 -11.78 1.47
C GLY A 37 14.29 -11.80 2.81
N TRP A 38 13.72 -12.56 3.74
CA TRP A 38 14.38 -12.97 4.97
C TRP A 38 15.65 -13.74 4.58
N GLY A 39 16.80 -13.21 4.97
CA GLY A 39 18.04 -13.98 5.07
C GLY A 39 18.12 -14.69 6.41
#